data_AF-A0A521H7A4-F1
#
_entry.id   AF-A0A521H7A4-F1
#
_cell.length_a   1.000
_cell.length_b   1.000
_cell.length_c   1.000
_cell.angle_alpha   90.00
_cell.angle_beta   90.00
_cell.angle_gamma   90.00
#
_symmetry.space_group_name_H-M   'P 1'
#
loop_
_entity.id
_entity.type
_entity.pdbx_description
1 polymer ?
#
loop_
_entity_poly.entity_id
_entity_poly.type
_entity_poly.pdbx_seq_one_letter_code
_entity_poly.pdbx_strand_id
1 'polypeptide(L)'
;MHRASGPGHQSGHYTDGDPVAGVPPTTVIADDMDSIQEEICAVIEGAGITLDPGNDAQLRSAILQMVGANIQQALKNAVTNADFEVWQRGSSFPVNTTPQYTADRWKYVAAGGWTGSATVSRQGFSPGQTDVPGNPHYYYRINNSGGMTGGTNPYWGVLQKCECVCLFAGQQVVYSFWAKANKNAIAKVSYEQNFGTGGSSSVVQTPVNINLTTAWQRFFVTAMLPSISGKTISGGDDWVGFTLACFDTTGVILDVANVQFELGAAPTGFELVPLPVTLGRCYRFYEKSYAMATAPGTVTTVGCLSGTDSNGAALNTVHQRFRAEKRATPTILWWSPDSGASGQIYYNGADRAITGTNYTSSSATGVPVTAHNPGAPQGALVHWTADAEL
;
A
#
# COMPACT_ATOMS: atom_id res chain seq x y z
N MET A 1 -9.15 -40.23 5.26
CA MET A 1 -10.18 -41.20 4.83
C MET A 1 -9.47 -42.38 4.22
N HIS A 2 -9.93 -43.61 4.50
CA HIS A 2 -9.41 -44.81 3.84
C HIS A 2 -10.42 -45.37 2.82
N ARG A 3 -9.97 -46.34 2.01
CA ARG A 3 -10.81 -46.99 1.00
C ARG A 3 -11.71 -48.03 1.65
N ALA A 4 -12.87 -48.33 1.03
CA ALA A 4 -13.79 -49.33 1.55
C ALA A 4 -13.08 -50.66 1.81
N SER A 5 -13.22 -51.16 3.04
CA SER A 5 -12.50 -52.33 3.54
C SER A 5 -13.43 -53.45 3.99
N GLY A 6 -14.74 -53.20 4.00
CA GLY A 6 -15.76 -54.20 4.30
C GLY A 6 -15.83 -55.36 3.30
N PRO A 7 -16.32 -56.54 3.72
CA PRO A 7 -16.57 -57.67 2.84
C PRO A 7 -17.39 -57.31 1.59
N GLY A 8 -17.04 -57.85 0.43
CA GLY A 8 -17.72 -57.55 -0.84
C GLY A 8 -17.28 -56.24 -1.51
N HIS A 9 -16.26 -55.54 -0.98
CA HIS A 9 -15.65 -54.41 -1.67
C HIS A 9 -14.90 -54.85 -2.93
N GLN A 10 -14.83 -53.98 -3.94
CA GLN A 10 -14.04 -54.21 -5.15
C GLN A 10 -12.95 -53.14 -5.27
N SER A 11 -11.68 -53.56 -5.13
CA SER A 11 -10.51 -52.68 -5.21
C SER A 11 -10.55 -51.44 -4.30
N GLY A 12 -11.22 -51.55 -3.15
CA GLY A 12 -11.38 -50.44 -2.20
C GLY A 12 -12.60 -49.56 -2.44
N HIS A 13 -13.56 -49.99 -3.27
CA HIS A 13 -14.81 -49.28 -3.54
C HIS A 13 -16.02 -50.08 -3.06
N TYR A 14 -17.04 -49.36 -2.60
CA TYR A 14 -18.37 -49.92 -2.36
C TYR A 14 -19.04 -50.29 -3.68
N THR A 15 -19.74 -51.42 -3.68
CA THR A 15 -20.53 -51.88 -4.83
C THR A 15 -21.87 -52.41 -4.35
N ASP A 16 -22.90 -52.30 -5.20
CA ASP A 16 -24.21 -52.90 -4.96
C ASP A 16 -24.21 -54.44 -5.12
N GLY A 17 -23.04 -55.02 -5.42
CA GLY A 17 -22.91 -56.42 -5.80
C GLY A 17 -23.53 -56.71 -7.17
N ASP A 18 -23.85 -57.98 -7.40
CA ASP A 18 -24.61 -58.45 -8.55
C ASP A 18 -25.49 -59.63 -8.10
N PRO A 19 -26.80 -59.40 -7.88
CA PRO A 19 -27.73 -60.44 -7.45
C PRO A 19 -27.87 -61.59 -8.47
N VAL A 20 -27.64 -61.32 -9.77
CA VAL A 20 -27.76 -62.30 -10.85
C VAL A 20 -26.51 -63.19 -10.90
N ALA A 21 -25.33 -62.62 -10.65
CA ALA A 21 -24.07 -63.35 -10.55
C ALA A 21 -23.79 -63.91 -9.14
N GLY A 22 -24.68 -63.68 -8.16
CA GLY A 22 -24.50 -64.13 -6.78
C GLY A 22 -23.40 -63.40 -6.01
N VAL A 23 -23.01 -62.19 -6.46
CA VAL A 23 -22.02 -61.36 -5.78
C VAL A 23 -22.75 -60.48 -4.75
N PRO A 24 -22.45 -60.60 -3.45
CA PRO A 24 -23.10 -59.77 -2.44
C PRO A 24 -22.63 -58.30 -2.53
N PRO A 25 -23.47 -57.33 -2.11
CA PRO A 25 -23.07 -55.94 -1.96
C PRO A 25 -21.98 -55.78 -0.92
N THR A 26 -21.25 -54.67 -0.99
CA THR A 26 -20.25 -54.33 0.03
C THR A 26 -20.91 -54.03 1.36
N THR A 27 -20.49 -54.72 2.41
CA THR A 27 -20.94 -54.45 3.78
C THR A 27 -20.27 -53.17 4.28
N VAL A 28 -21.08 -52.21 4.74
CA VAL A 28 -20.57 -51.01 5.43
C VAL A 28 -20.19 -51.40 6.86
N ILE A 29 -18.92 -51.21 7.22
CA ILE A 29 -18.39 -51.53 8.55
C ILE A 29 -18.05 -50.27 9.34
N ALA A 30 -17.95 -50.42 10.67
CA ALA A 30 -17.64 -49.31 11.60
C ALA A 30 -16.37 -48.57 11.20
N ASP A 31 -15.28 -49.29 10.93
CA ASP A 31 -13.99 -48.70 10.51
C ASP A 31 -14.13 -47.73 9.32
N ASP A 32 -14.98 -48.04 8.34
CA ASP A 32 -15.19 -47.18 7.19
C ASP A 32 -15.99 -45.91 7.56
N MET A 33 -17.02 -46.04 8.42
CA MET A 33 -17.86 -44.92 8.87
C MET A 33 -17.17 -44.03 9.89
N ASP A 34 -16.42 -44.62 10.82
CA ASP A 34 -15.61 -43.91 11.81
C ASP A 34 -14.55 -43.08 11.09
N SER A 35 -13.93 -43.60 10.03
CA SER A 35 -12.99 -42.78 9.25
C SER A 35 -13.64 -41.58 8.56
N ILE A 36 -14.90 -41.67 8.13
CA ILE A 36 -15.61 -40.53 7.56
C ILE A 36 -15.94 -39.53 8.67
N GLN A 37 -16.41 -40.03 9.82
CA GLN A 37 -16.70 -39.21 10.99
C GLN A 37 -15.47 -38.42 11.41
N GLU A 38 -14.32 -39.07 11.60
CA GLU A 38 -13.09 -38.42 12.05
C GLU A 38 -12.57 -37.38 11.05
N GLU A 39 -12.73 -37.61 9.74
CA GLU A 39 -12.37 -36.59 8.73
C GLU A 39 -13.27 -35.35 8.80
N ILE A 40 -14.58 -35.55 9.02
CA ILE A 40 -15.52 -34.45 9.20
C ILE A 40 -15.25 -33.71 10.52
N CYS A 41 -15.02 -34.45 11.60
CA CYS A 41 -14.65 -33.91 12.91
C CYS A 41 -13.37 -33.09 12.83
N ALA A 42 -12.34 -33.60 12.16
CA ALA A 42 -11.06 -32.91 11.97
C ALA A 42 -11.22 -31.57 11.23
N VAL A 43 -12.16 -31.47 10.27
CA VAL A 43 -12.47 -30.17 9.62
C VAL A 43 -13.09 -29.18 10.61
N ILE A 44 -14.00 -29.64 11.46
CA ILE A 44 -14.70 -28.79 12.45
C ILE A 44 -13.72 -28.32 13.53
N GLU A 45 -12.96 -29.24 14.11
CA GLU A 45 -11.95 -28.95 15.13
C GLU A 45 -10.79 -28.13 14.55
N GLY A 46 -10.40 -28.41 13.30
CA GLY A 46 -9.40 -27.62 12.57
C GLY A 46 -9.83 -26.18 12.31
N ALA A 47 -11.13 -25.90 12.26
CA ALA A 47 -11.69 -24.54 12.25
C ALA A 47 -11.77 -23.90 13.67
N GLY A 48 -11.34 -24.61 14.71
CA GLY A 48 -11.40 -24.16 16.11
C GLY A 48 -12.79 -24.28 16.75
N ILE A 49 -13.70 -25.05 16.15
CA ILE A 49 -15.04 -25.30 16.68
C ILE A 49 -15.02 -26.58 17.51
N THR A 50 -15.53 -26.54 18.73
CA THR A 50 -15.71 -27.74 19.56
C THR A 50 -16.89 -28.56 19.05
N LEU A 51 -16.69 -29.88 18.91
CA LEU A 51 -17.74 -30.80 18.47
C LEU A 51 -18.93 -30.78 19.44
N ASP A 52 -20.13 -30.62 18.88
CA ASP A 52 -21.38 -30.62 19.65
C ASP A 52 -22.39 -31.58 18.99
N PRO A 53 -22.74 -32.71 19.66
CA PRO A 53 -23.69 -33.67 19.12
C PRO A 53 -25.12 -33.11 19.00
N GLY A 54 -25.42 -31.96 19.61
CA GLY A 54 -26.70 -31.25 19.44
C GLY A 54 -26.74 -30.30 18.24
N ASN A 55 -25.65 -30.17 17.47
CA ASN A 55 -25.52 -29.17 16.41
C ASN A 55 -25.22 -29.79 15.03
N ASP A 56 -26.24 -29.92 14.21
CA ASP A 56 -26.11 -30.43 12.83
C ASP A 56 -25.55 -29.40 11.83
N ALA A 57 -25.30 -28.16 12.27
CA ALA A 57 -24.78 -27.09 11.42
C ALA A 57 -23.26 -26.86 11.58
N GLN A 58 -22.59 -27.59 12.46
CA GLN A 58 -21.17 -27.37 12.80
C GLN A 58 -20.21 -27.50 11.60
N LEU A 59 -20.42 -28.48 10.71
CA LEU A 59 -19.62 -28.61 9.49
C LEU A 59 -19.82 -27.42 8.55
N ARG A 60 -21.06 -26.96 8.39
CA ARG A 60 -21.36 -25.77 7.60
C ARG A 60 -20.70 -24.52 8.20
N SER A 61 -20.73 -24.36 9.51
CA SER A 61 -20.06 -23.26 10.22
C SER A 61 -18.54 -23.31 10.03
N ALA A 62 -17.93 -24.50 10.13
CA ALA A 62 -16.51 -24.70 9.88
C ALA A 62 -16.13 -24.31 8.44
N ILE A 63 -16.88 -24.79 7.44
CA ILE A 63 -16.67 -24.43 6.04
C ILE A 63 -16.82 -22.92 5.83
N LEU A 64 -17.86 -22.29 6.39
CA LEU A 64 -18.05 -20.84 6.28
C LEU A 64 -16.93 -20.05 6.96
N GLN A 65 -16.39 -20.54 8.08
CA GLN A 65 -15.27 -19.89 8.76
C GLN A 65 -13.98 -20.04 7.96
N MET A 66 -13.68 -21.23 7.43
CA MET A 66 -12.49 -21.49 6.61
C MET A 66 -12.56 -20.79 5.25
N VAL A 67 -13.70 -20.81 4.58
CA VAL A 67 -13.90 -20.20 3.25
C VAL A 67 -14.15 -18.70 3.36
N GLY A 68 -14.94 -18.25 4.33
CA GLY A 68 -15.17 -16.83 4.61
C GLY A 68 -13.88 -16.10 5.00
N ALA A 69 -13.00 -16.74 5.78
CA ALA A 69 -11.66 -16.23 6.06
C ALA A 69 -10.78 -16.09 4.80
N ASN A 70 -11.06 -16.84 3.73
CA ASN A 70 -10.30 -16.78 2.47
C ASN A 70 -10.91 -15.80 1.45
N ILE A 71 -12.24 -15.60 1.44
CA ILE A 71 -12.90 -14.64 0.56
C ILE A 71 -12.80 -13.21 1.10
N GLN A 72 -12.71 -13.02 2.42
CA GLN A 72 -12.42 -11.71 3.03
C GLN A 72 -10.95 -11.25 2.90
N GLN A 73 -10.07 -12.03 2.26
CA GLN A 73 -8.65 -11.67 2.12
C GLN A 73 -8.34 -10.72 0.97
N ALA A 74 -9.24 -10.54 -0.01
CA ALA A 74 -9.01 -9.58 -1.08
C ALA A 74 -9.33 -8.16 -0.59
N LEU A 75 -8.31 -7.30 -0.61
CA LEU A 75 -8.34 -5.89 -0.24
C LEU A 75 -8.58 -5.60 1.25
N LYS A 76 -8.21 -6.55 2.13
CA LYS A 76 -8.27 -6.35 3.60
C LYS A 76 -7.26 -5.30 4.07
N ASN A 77 -6.14 -5.18 3.37
CA ASN A 77 -5.10 -4.22 3.68
C ASN A 77 -5.48 -2.86 3.10
N ALA A 78 -5.82 -1.93 3.99
CA ALA A 78 -6.10 -0.54 3.65
C ALA A 78 -4.83 0.23 3.22
N VAL A 79 -3.64 -0.32 3.49
CA VAL A 79 -2.37 0.28 3.08
C VAL A 79 -2.17 0.10 1.57
N THR A 80 -1.91 1.19 0.86
CA THR A 80 -1.53 1.15 -0.56
C THR A 80 -0.01 1.05 -0.69
N ASN A 81 0.51 0.29 -1.67
CA ASN A 81 1.95 0.12 -1.87
C ASN A 81 2.68 -0.40 -0.61
N ALA A 82 2.02 -1.35 0.06
CA ALA A 82 2.39 -1.91 1.35
C ALA A 82 3.72 -2.68 1.38
N ASP A 83 4.14 -3.19 0.23
CA ASP A 83 5.35 -3.94 -0.05
C ASP A 83 6.47 -3.08 -0.66
N PHE A 84 6.21 -1.78 -0.86
CA PHE A 84 7.16 -0.81 -1.42
C PHE A 84 7.64 -1.13 -2.85
N GLU A 85 6.80 -1.74 -3.67
CA GLU A 85 7.09 -1.99 -5.09
C GLU A 85 7.13 -0.70 -5.93
N VAL A 86 6.22 0.24 -5.67
CA VAL A 86 5.97 1.40 -6.53
C VAL A 86 6.70 2.66 -6.04
N TRP A 87 7.62 3.18 -6.86
CA TRP A 87 8.45 4.35 -6.57
C TRP A 87 8.56 5.27 -7.81
N GLN A 88 7.44 5.82 -8.24
CA GLN A 88 7.35 6.65 -9.44
C GLN A 88 8.16 7.94 -9.33
N ARG A 89 8.32 8.50 -8.12
CA ARG A 89 9.01 9.77 -7.85
C ARG A 89 10.54 9.69 -7.88
N GLY A 90 11.10 8.49 -7.95
CA GLY A 90 12.52 8.22 -7.76
C GLY A 90 12.73 7.20 -6.64
N SER A 91 13.94 6.65 -6.50
CA SER A 91 14.24 5.57 -5.53
C SER A 91 15.11 6.02 -4.34
N SER A 92 15.50 7.30 -4.29
CA SER A 92 16.31 7.88 -3.23
C SER A 92 16.00 9.37 -3.08
N PHE A 93 15.78 9.82 -1.85
CA PHE A 93 15.36 11.18 -1.53
C PHE A 93 16.17 11.72 -0.36
N PRO A 94 16.86 12.86 -0.52
CA PRO A 94 17.35 13.61 0.62
C PRO A 94 16.16 14.20 1.38
N VAL A 95 16.09 13.94 2.68
CA VAL A 95 14.99 14.40 3.54
C VAL A 95 15.52 15.22 4.71
N ASN A 96 14.72 16.19 5.12
CA ASN A 96 15.03 17.13 6.20
C ASN A 96 13.77 17.39 7.06
N THR A 97 13.62 18.55 7.68
CA THR A 97 12.49 18.87 8.56
C THR A 97 11.13 18.87 7.86
N THR A 98 11.11 18.97 6.54
CA THR A 98 9.88 19.10 5.77
C THR A 98 9.33 17.73 5.40
N PRO A 99 8.09 17.37 5.81
CA PRO A 99 7.45 16.16 5.36
C PRO A 99 7.32 16.09 3.85
N GLN A 100 7.62 14.94 3.25
CA GLN A 100 7.63 14.79 1.79
C GLN A 100 7.21 13.37 1.40
N TYR A 101 6.52 13.24 0.27
CA TYR A 101 6.18 11.94 -0.31
C TYR A 101 7.38 11.36 -1.06
N THR A 102 7.65 10.07 -0.86
CA THR A 102 8.84 9.38 -1.37
C THR A 102 8.43 8.17 -2.24
N ALA A 103 8.38 6.97 -1.65
CA ALA A 103 7.65 5.86 -2.26
C ALA A 103 6.18 6.27 -2.41
N ASP A 104 5.50 5.79 -3.45
CA ASP A 104 4.12 6.21 -3.72
C ASP A 104 3.24 5.96 -2.49
N ARG A 105 2.49 6.98 -2.06
CA ARG A 105 1.63 7.02 -0.85
C ARG A 105 2.33 7.11 0.49
N TRP A 106 3.65 6.89 0.54
CA TRP A 106 4.42 6.94 1.77
C TRP A 106 5.05 8.31 1.96
N LYS A 107 4.80 8.91 3.12
CA LYS A 107 5.31 10.22 3.48
C LYS A 107 6.39 10.08 4.54
N TYR A 108 7.58 10.59 4.24
CA TYR A 108 8.55 10.88 5.29
C TYR A 108 8.00 12.02 6.17
N VAL A 109 8.15 11.87 7.48
CA VAL A 109 7.75 12.89 8.46
C VAL A 109 8.87 13.15 9.45
N ALA A 110 9.00 14.41 9.88
CA ALA A 110 9.85 14.82 10.99
C ALA A 110 9.19 15.96 11.75
N ALA A 111 9.29 15.97 13.08
CA ALA A 111 8.81 17.07 13.91
C ALA A 111 9.53 17.09 15.28
N GLY A 112 8.99 17.86 16.24
CA GLY A 112 9.52 17.98 17.59
C GLY A 112 10.83 18.78 17.67
N GLY A 113 11.08 19.67 16.71
CA GLY A 113 12.29 20.49 16.65
C GLY A 113 13.54 19.76 16.13
N TRP A 114 13.36 18.63 15.44
CA TRP A 114 14.42 17.96 14.68
C TRP A 114 15.10 18.95 13.70
N THR A 115 16.42 18.91 13.55
CA THR A 115 17.17 19.77 12.60
C THR A 115 18.20 19.03 11.73
N GLY A 116 18.09 17.70 11.65
CA GLY A 116 19.05 16.85 10.95
C GLY A 116 18.86 16.78 9.43
N SER A 117 19.54 15.80 8.82
CA SER A 117 19.26 15.33 7.46
C SER A 117 19.25 13.81 7.46
N ALA A 118 18.43 13.21 6.61
CA ALA A 118 18.39 11.78 6.40
C ALA A 118 18.23 11.47 4.91
N THR A 119 18.33 10.20 4.55
CA THR A 119 18.01 9.73 3.20
C THR A 119 16.95 8.65 3.27
N VAL A 120 15.85 8.85 2.55
CA VAL A 120 14.89 7.78 2.27
C VAL A 120 15.31 7.07 0.99
N SER A 121 15.31 5.75 0.97
CA SER A 121 15.63 4.99 -0.23
C SER A 121 14.90 3.66 -0.32
N ARG A 122 14.69 3.19 -1.56
CA ARG A 122 14.26 1.83 -1.85
C ARG A 122 15.46 0.91 -1.74
N GLN A 123 15.32 -0.16 -0.96
CA GLN A 123 16.35 -1.18 -0.85
C GLN A 123 15.79 -2.51 -1.33
N GLY A 124 16.66 -3.36 -1.88
CA GLY A 124 16.30 -4.69 -2.34
C GLY A 124 16.56 -5.74 -1.28
N PHE A 125 15.66 -6.71 -1.17
CA PHE A 125 15.96 -7.98 -0.51
C PHE A 125 16.79 -8.87 -1.44
N SER A 126 17.67 -9.68 -0.87
CA SER A 126 18.34 -10.74 -1.61
C SER A 126 17.31 -11.80 -2.04
N PRO A 127 17.33 -12.27 -3.31
CA PRO A 127 16.45 -13.36 -3.74
C PRO A 127 16.58 -14.60 -2.83
N GLY A 128 15.44 -15.13 -2.39
CA GLY A 128 15.39 -16.32 -1.52
C GLY A 128 15.66 -16.08 -0.04
N GLN A 129 15.78 -14.83 0.41
CA GLN A 129 15.86 -14.52 1.85
C GLN A 129 14.60 -14.99 2.60
N THR A 130 14.77 -15.42 3.85
CA THR A 130 13.68 -15.92 4.70
C THR A 130 13.42 -15.05 5.93
N ASP A 131 14.19 -13.99 6.13
CA ASP A 131 14.06 -13.07 7.27
C ASP A 131 12.70 -12.37 7.29
N VAL A 132 12.20 -11.99 6.10
CA VAL A 132 10.84 -11.50 5.88
C VAL A 132 10.10 -12.49 4.97
N PRO A 133 9.09 -13.23 5.48
CA PRO A 133 8.34 -14.23 4.72
C PRO A 133 7.65 -13.65 3.48
N GLY A 134 7.47 -14.51 2.48
CA GLY A 134 6.80 -14.16 1.22
C GLY A 134 7.73 -13.62 0.12
N ASN A 135 9.05 -13.66 0.32
CA ASN A 135 10.06 -13.19 -0.64
C ASN A 135 9.76 -11.79 -1.22
N PRO A 136 9.50 -10.76 -0.40
CA PRO A 136 9.33 -9.39 -0.91
C PRO A 136 10.56 -8.94 -1.70
N HIS A 137 10.39 -8.16 -2.77
CA HIS A 137 11.52 -7.62 -3.53
C HIS A 137 12.18 -6.44 -2.83
N TYR A 138 11.39 -5.59 -2.18
CA TYR A 138 11.84 -4.29 -1.69
C TYR A 138 11.44 -4.02 -0.24
N TYR A 139 12.17 -3.09 0.38
CA TYR A 139 11.82 -2.48 1.66
C TYR A 139 12.17 -0.99 1.67
N TYR A 140 11.53 -0.27 2.58
CA TYR A 140 11.71 1.17 2.77
C TYR A 140 12.79 1.42 3.82
N ARG A 141 13.82 2.19 3.46
CA ARG A 141 14.89 2.59 4.38
C ARG A 141 14.86 4.07 4.66
N ILE A 142 14.93 4.45 5.94
CA ILE A 142 15.33 5.79 6.37
C ILE A 142 16.72 5.68 6.99
N ASN A 143 17.72 6.26 6.33
CA ASN A 143 19.08 6.35 6.86
C ASN A 143 19.27 7.73 7.51
N ASN A 144 19.16 7.80 8.83
CA ASN A 144 19.52 9.00 9.60
C ASN A 144 20.88 8.80 10.28
N SER A 145 21.95 8.80 9.47
CA SER A 145 23.32 8.67 9.96
C SER A 145 23.88 9.94 10.61
N GLY A 146 23.30 11.12 10.33
CA GLY A 146 23.78 12.41 10.83
C GLY A 146 23.40 12.74 12.27
N GLY A 147 22.50 11.96 12.88
CA GLY A 147 21.95 12.26 14.20
C GLY A 147 20.94 13.42 14.19
N MET A 148 20.19 13.53 15.27
CA MET A 148 19.30 14.63 15.60
C MET A 148 20.06 15.62 16.47
N THR A 149 19.97 16.90 16.16
CA THR A 149 20.43 17.97 17.05
C THR A 149 19.23 18.85 17.40
N GLY A 150 18.93 19.02 18.70
CA GLY A 150 17.90 19.94 19.20
C GLY A 150 16.46 19.42 19.28
N GLY A 151 15.59 20.23 19.89
CA GLY A 151 14.14 20.01 20.00
C GLY A 151 13.66 19.35 21.30
N THR A 152 12.36 19.46 21.59
CA THR A 152 11.68 18.72 22.65
C THR A 152 10.96 17.53 22.02
N ASN A 153 11.40 16.32 22.33
CA ASN A 153 10.87 15.06 21.78
C ASN A 153 10.95 15.00 20.23
N PRO A 154 12.12 15.24 19.62
CA PRO A 154 12.28 15.19 18.17
C PRO A 154 12.04 13.78 17.64
N TYR A 155 11.41 13.69 16.48
CA TYR A 155 11.22 12.41 15.81
C TYR A 155 11.32 12.57 14.29
N TRP A 156 11.64 11.46 13.65
CA TRP A 156 11.51 11.26 12.21
C TRP A 156 10.88 9.90 11.97
N GLY A 157 10.30 9.68 10.80
CA GLY A 157 9.61 8.43 10.54
C GLY A 157 8.93 8.38 9.20
N VAL A 158 7.98 7.46 9.12
CA VAL A 158 7.17 7.24 7.93
C VAL A 158 5.70 7.21 8.32
N LEU A 159 4.88 7.90 7.52
CA LEU A 159 3.44 7.97 7.61
C LEU A 159 2.82 7.42 6.33
N GLN A 160 1.75 6.65 6.47
CA GLN A 160 0.80 6.48 5.38
C GLN A 160 -0.58 6.98 5.80
N LYS A 161 -1.18 7.80 4.95
CA LYS A 161 -2.56 8.28 5.07
C LYS A 161 -3.48 7.45 4.18
N CYS A 162 -4.47 6.80 4.76
CA CYS A 162 -5.57 6.16 4.04
C CYS A 162 -6.71 7.17 3.87
N GLU A 163 -7.24 7.29 2.65
CA GLU A 163 -8.36 8.19 2.35
C GLU A 163 -9.59 7.85 3.20
N CYS A 164 -10.36 8.89 3.54
CA CYS A 164 -11.54 8.84 4.38
C CYS A 164 -11.26 8.51 5.85
N VAL A 165 -11.51 9.47 6.74
CA VAL A 165 -11.49 9.24 8.20
C VAL A 165 -12.57 8.26 8.65
N CYS A 166 -13.55 8.00 7.79
CA CYS A 166 -14.58 6.98 7.98
C CYS A 166 -14.03 5.55 7.95
N LEU A 167 -12.87 5.33 7.34
CA LEU A 167 -12.27 4.02 7.23
C LEU A 167 -12.02 3.43 8.62
N PHE A 168 -12.71 2.31 8.90
CA PHE A 168 -12.69 1.59 10.17
C PHE A 168 -13.05 2.43 11.42
N ALA A 169 -13.72 3.58 11.24
CA ALA A 169 -14.15 4.40 12.36
C ALA A 169 -15.05 3.61 13.33
N GLY A 170 -14.77 3.70 14.62
CA GLY A 170 -15.51 2.95 15.64
C GLY A 170 -15.28 1.45 15.63
N GLN A 171 -14.24 0.94 14.94
CA GLN A 171 -13.91 -0.49 14.87
C GLN A 171 -12.55 -0.82 15.51
N GLN A 172 -12.44 -2.07 15.97
CA GLN A 172 -11.17 -2.63 16.42
C GLN A 172 -10.28 -2.90 15.20
N VAL A 173 -9.07 -2.35 15.21
CA VAL A 173 -8.10 -2.46 14.11
C VAL A 173 -6.75 -3.00 14.60
N VAL A 174 -5.97 -3.48 13.65
CA VAL A 174 -4.59 -3.90 13.83
C VAL A 174 -3.70 -3.33 12.72
N TYR A 175 -2.55 -2.78 13.11
CA TYR A 175 -1.48 -2.34 12.22
C TYR A 175 -0.27 -3.22 12.44
N SER A 176 0.19 -3.95 11.42
CA SER A 176 1.35 -4.83 11.49
C SER A 176 2.37 -4.53 10.41
N PHE A 177 3.64 -4.79 10.69
CA PHE A 177 4.74 -4.51 9.78
C PHE A 177 5.97 -5.31 10.16
N TRP A 178 6.87 -5.51 9.21
CA TRP A 178 8.23 -5.96 9.49
C TRP A 178 9.15 -4.77 9.64
N ALA A 179 10.01 -4.78 10.65
CA ALA A 179 11.02 -3.74 10.81
C ALA A 179 12.31 -4.28 11.44
N LYS A 180 13.39 -3.54 11.20
CA LYS A 180 14.65 -3.65 11.93
C LYS A 180 15.36 -2.30 11.96
N ALA A 181 16.41 -2.21 12.77
CA ALA A 181 17.33 -1.08 12.76
C ALA A 181 18.79 -1.53 12.62
N ASN A 182 19.72 -0.61 12.39
CA ASN A 182 21.16 -0.92 12.39
C ASN A 182 21.75 -1.17 13.81
N LYS A 183 20.98 -0.86 14.85
CA LYS A 183 21.30 -1.07 16.26
C LYS A 183 20.00 -1.11 17.06
N ASN A 184 20.07 -1.47 18.34
CA ASN A 184 18.90 -1.39 19.21
C ASN A 184 18.40 0.06 19.28
N ALA A 185 17.11 0.26 18.99
CA ALA A 185 16.48 1.57 18.94
C ALA A 185 15.00 1.45 19.34
N ILE A 186 14.39 2.58 19.72
CA ILE A 186 12.96 2.65 20.02
C ILE A 186 12.27 3.47 18.94
N ALA A 187 11.27 2.84 18.32
CA ALA A 187 10.27 3.54 17.52
C ALA A 187 8.94 3.56 18.28
N LYS A 188 8.00 4.39 17.82
CA LYS A 188 6.63 4.41 18.31
C LYS A 188 5.67 4.41 17.14
N VAL A 189 4.54 3.73 17.32
CA VAL A 189 3.42 3.77 16.38
C VAL A 189 2.32 4.63 16.98
N SER A 190 1.82 5.59 16.21
CA SER A 190 0.66 6.40 16.60
C SER A 190 -0.40 6.40 15.50
N TYR A 191 -1.66 6.31 15.89
CA TYR A 191 -2.82 6.46 15.01
C TYR A 191 -3.32 7.89 15.04
N GLU A 192 -3.71 8.41 13.88
CA GLU A 192 -4.38 9.70 13.77
C GLU A 192 -5.61 9.58 12.86
N GLN A 193 -6.73 10.13 13.34
CA GLN A 193 -7.92 10.46 12.55
C GLN A 193 -7.93 11.97 12.32
N ASN A 194 -7.80 12.39 11.06
CA ASN A 194 -7.87 13.78 10.64
C ASN A 194 -9.16 14.01 9.84
N PHE A 195 -9.92 15.04 10.20
CA PHE A 195 -11.26 15.28 9.64
C PHE A 195 -11.27 16.24 8.44
N GLY A 196 -10.09 16.50 7.87
CA GLY A 196 -9.89 17.35 6.70
C GLY A 196 -9.93 18.85 7.01
N THR A 197 -9.69 19.65 5.99
CA THR A 197 -9.62 21.10 6.07
C THR A 197 -10.99 21.68 6.44
N GLY A 198 -11.01 22.44 7.55
CA GLY A 198 -12.26 22.98 8.14
C GLY A 198 -13.07 21.94 8.92
N GLY A 199 -12.56 20.71 9.07
CA GLY A 199 -13.19 19.66 9.88
C GLY A 199 -12.93 19.81 11.37
N SER A 200 -13.38 18.81 12.13
CA SER A 200 -13.05 18.69 13.56
C SER A 200 -11.55 18.51 13.80
N SER A 201 -11.08 18.85 15.02
CA SER A 201 -9.69 18.61 15.42
C SER A 201 -9.31 17.13 15.30
N SER A 202 -8.09 16.88 14.84
CA SER A 202 -7.54 15.52 14.76
C SER A 202 -7.63 14.80 16.10
N VAL A 203 -7.89 13.50 16.04
CA VAL A 203 -7.81 12.60 17.20
C VAL A 203 -6.58 11.73 17.01
N VAL A 204 -5.64 11.86 17.95
CA VAL A 204 -4.39 11.10 17.96
C VAL A 204 -4.41 10.14 19.15
N GLN A 205 -4.13 8.87 18.91
CA GLN A 205 -4.00 7.89 19.99
C GLN A 205 -2.64 7.93 20.65
N THR A 206 -2.58 7.49 21.92
CA THR A 206 -1.33 7.33 22.66
C THR A 206 -0.37 6.43 21.87
N PRO A 207 0.86 6.90 21.56
CA PRO A 207 1.82 6.11 20.82
C PRO A 207 2.25 4.86 21.58
N VAL A 208 2.41 3.74 20.87
CA VAL A 208 2.88 2.46 21.40
C VAL A 208 4.36 2.26 21.05
N ASN A 209 5.19 1.92 22.04
CA ASN A 209 6.61 1.68 21.84
C ASN A 209 6.87 0.37 21.08
N ILE A 210 7.84 0.41 20.18
CA ILE A 210 8.35 -0.70 19.39
C ILE A 210 9.85 -0.78 19.62
N ASN A 211 10.30 -1.89 20.20
CA ASN A 211 11.72 -2.13 20.45
C ASN A 211 12.33 -2.80 19.22
N LEU A 212 13.13 -2.05 18.47
CA LEU A 212 13.80 -2.52 17.28
C LEU A 212 15.14 -3.16 17.64
N THR A 213 15.48 -4.23 16.92
CA THR A 213 16.79 -4.89 16.98
C THR A 213 17.43 -4.89 15.59
N THR A 214 18.59 -5.54 15.46
CA THR A 214 19.30 -5.67 14.18
C THR A 214 18.74 -6.73 13.25
N ALA A 215 17.86 -7.60 13.75
CA ALA A 215 17.18 -8.62 12.96
C ALA A 215 15.79 -8.15 12.53
N TRP A 216 15.33 -8.62 11.38
CA TRP A 216 13.94 -8.42 10.96
C TRP A 216 13.00 -9.10 11.94
N GLN A 217 12.02 -8.34 12.43
CA GLN A 217 10.98 -8.84 13.32
C GLN A 217 9.64 -8.30 12.85
N ARG A 218 8.60 -9.11 13.04
CA ARG A 218 7.22 -8.68 12.81
C ARG A 218 6.68 -8.04 14.08
N PHE A 219 6.19 -6.81 13.94
CA PHE A 219 5.51 -6.07 15.00
C PHE A 219 4.05 -5.86 14.64
N PHE A 220 3.22 -5.67 15.65
CA PHE A 220 1.85 -5.21 15.48
C PHE A 220 1.39 -4.38 16.66
N VAL A 221 0.46 -3.48 16.40
CA VAL A 221 -0.24 -2.68 17.39
C VAL A 221 -1.73 -2.78 17.13
N THR A 222 -2.53 -2.91 18.19
CA THR A 222 -3.99 -2.93 18.10
C THR A 222 -4.55 -1.64 18.67
N ALA A 223 -5.69 -1.20 18.14
CA ALA A 223 -6.36 0.01 18.57
C ALA A 223 -7.87 -0.09 18.38
N MET A 224 -8.63 0.48 19.31
CA MET A 224 -10.04 0.77 19.10
C MET A 224 -10.13 2.15 18.47
N LEU A 225 -10.36 2.26 17.15
CA LEU A 225 -10.49 3.59 16.53
C LEU A 225 -11.72 4.30 17.07
N PRO A 226 -11.61 5.56 17.52
CA PRO A 226 -12.75 6.31 18.02
C PRO A 226 -13.89 6.41 17.01
N SER A 227 -15.12 6.43 17.53
CA SER A 227 -16.29 6.79 16.73
C SER A 227 -16.17 8.23 16.23
N ILE A 228 -16.60 8.44 14.99
CA ILE A 228 -16.67 9.76 14.37
C ILE A 228 -18.04 10.42 14.53
N SER A 229 -18.96 9.81 15.28
CA SER A 229 -20.29 10.38 15.54
C SER A 229 -20.17 11.78 16.17
N GLY A 230 -20.87 12.76 15.59
CA GLY A 230 -20.84 14.15 16.02
C GLY A 230 -19.60 14.94 15.57
N LYS A 231 -18.67 14.34 14.80
CA LYS A 231 -17.56 15.05 14.18
C LYS A 231 -17.99 15.65 12.84
N THR A 232 -17.41 16.79 12.49
CA THR A 232 -17.55 17.42 11.18
C THR A 232 -16.41 16.97 10.28
N ILE A 233 -16.73 16.38 9.12
CA ILE A 233 -15.80 16.02 8.05
C ILE A 233 -15.94 17.07 6.94
N SER A 234 -14.84 17.64 6.48
CA SER A 234 -14.84 18.74 5.51
C SER A 234 -13.58 18.69 4.63
N GLY A 235 -13.58 19.46 3.53
CA GLY A 235 -12.39 19.67 2.68
C GLY A 235 -12.12 18.55 1.66
N GLY A 236 -12.60 17.33 1.90
CA GLY A 236 -12.35 16.19 1.01
C GLY A 236 -10.91 15.68 1.07
N ASP A 237 -10.18 16.04 2.12
CA ASP A 237 -8.80 15.68 2.43
C ASP A 237 -8.70 15.02 3.81
N ASP A 238 -9.78 14.43 4.30
CA ASP A 238 -9.84 13.67 5.54
C ASP A 238 -9.21 12.27 5.39
N TRP A 239 -8.61 11.78 6.48
CA TRP A 239 -7.84 10.54 6.45
C TRP A 239 -7.73 9.89 7.83
N VAL A 240 -7.50 8.57 7.82
CA VAL A 240 -6.95 7.84 8.95
C VAL A 240 -5.55 7.35 8.58
N GLY A 241 -4.60 7.43 9.50
CA GLY A 241 -3.23 7.09 9.18
C GLY A 241 -2.40 6.70 10.40
N PHE A 242 -1.22 6.16 10.11
CA PHE A 242 -0.31 5.64 11.11
C PHE A 242 1.07 6.18 10.84
N THR A 243 1.70 6.66 11.89
CA THR A 243 3.11 7.05 11.87
C THR A 243 3.92 6.02 12.62
N LEU A 244 4.93 5.45 11.97
CA LEU A 244 6.05 4.78 12.63
C LEU A 244 7.19 5.78 12.79
N ALA A 245 7.36 6.31 13.99
CA ALA A 245 8.31 7.36 14.31
C ALA A 245 9.45 6.84 15.18
N CYS A 246 10.70 7.08 14.77
CA CYS A 246 11.87 6.89 15.59
C CYS A 246 12.17 8.18 16.38
N PHE A 247 12.38 8.00 17.69
CA PHE A 247 12.71 9.08 18.62
C PHE A 247 14.18 9.06 19.04
N ASP A 248 14.95 8.10 18.51
CA ASP A 248 16.37 8.00 18.79
C ASP A 248 17.13 9.10 18.05
N THR A 249 17.98 9.78 18.79
CA THR A 249 18.66 10.99 18.38
C THR A 249 19.98 10.73 17.65
N THR A 250 20.46 9.49 17.49
CA THR A 250 21.81 9.31 16.91
C THR A 250 21.92 8.10 15.98
N GLY A 251 22.21 8.34 14.70
CA GLY A 251 22.78 7.33 13.79
C GLY A 251 21.93 6.08 13.56
N VAL A 252 20.60 6.19 13.62
CA VAL A 252 19.69 5.06 13.41
C VAL A 252 19.30 4.96 11.94
N ILE A 253 19.42 3.75 11.41
CA ILE A 253 18.84 3.36 10.12
C ILE A 253 17.61 2.51 10.44
N LEU A 254 16.45 2.90 9.95
CA LEU A 254 15.20 2.16 10.07
C LEU A 254 14.86 1.52 8.74
N ASP A 255 14.66 0.20 8.75
CA ASP A 255 14.16 -0.55 7.61
C ASP A 255 12.75 -1.07 7.91
N VAL A 256 11.83 -0.92 6.96
CA VAL A 256 10.42 -1.31 7.09
C VAL A 256 9.96 -2.09 5.86
N ALA A 257 9.24 -3.19 6.05
CA ALA A 257 8.71 -4.03 4.98
C ALA A 257 7.30 -4.53 5.31
N ASN A 258 6.54 -4.92 4.28
CA ASN A 258 5.26 -5.63 4.35
C ASN A 258 4.31 -5.08 5.42
N VAL A 259 3.79 -3.87 5.17
CA VAL A 259 2.92 -3.16 6.12
C VAL A 259 1.45 -3.47 5.89
N GLN A 260 0.70 -3.77 6.95
CA GLN A 260 -0.72 -4.11 6.89
C GLN A 260 -1.54 -3.33 7.90
N PHE A 261 -2.65 -2.76 7.43
CA PHE A 261 -3.68 -2.13 8.25
C PHE A 261 -5.04 -2.77 7.93
N GLU A 262 -5.65 -3.39 8.92
CA GLU A 262 -6.87 -4.18 8.73
C GLU A 262 -7.76 -4.17 9.99
N LEU A 263 -8.99 -4.63 9.83
CA LEU A 263 -9.91 -4.87 10.94
C LEU A 263 -9.47 -6.08 11.77
N GLY A 264 -9.73 -6.03 13.08
CA GLY A 264 -9.51 -7.13 14.00
C GLY A 264 -8.54 -6.83 15.13
N ALA A 265 -8.46 -7.77 16.07
CA ALA A 265 -7.63 -7.67 17.28
C ALA A 265 -6.26 -8.39 17.14
N ALA A 266 -6.01 -9.06 16.02
CA ALA A 266 -4.78 -9.80 15.77
C ALA A 266 -4.40 -9.70 14.28
N PRO A 267 -3.10 -9.60 13.96
CA PRO A 267 -2.66 -9.44 12.58
C PRO A 267 -2.83 -10.74 11.79
N THR A 268 -3.41 -10.66 10.60
CA THR A 268 -3.49 -11.80 9.67
C THR A 268 -2.21 -11.91 8.82
N GLY A 269 -2.10 -12.92 7.95
CA GLY A 269 -0.98 -12.99 6.98
C GLY A 269 -0.94 -11.76 6.07
N PHE A 270 0.27 -11.33 5.67
CA PHE A 270 0.45 -10.18 4.78
C PHE A 270 -0.30 -10.39 3.45
N GLU A 271 -1.11 -9.40 3.06
CA GLU A 271 -1.79 -9.39 1.76
C GLU A 271 -0.84 -8.90 0.68
N LEU A 272 -0.36 -9.82 -0.16
CA LEU A 272 0.37 -9.45 -1.37
C LEU A 272 -0.61 -9.04 -2.47
N VAL A 273 -0.60 -7.75 -2.82
CA VAL A 273 -1.41 -7.21 -3.91
C VAL A 273 -0.58 -7.19 -5.19
N PRO A 274 -1.03 -7.78 -6.32
CA PRO A 274 -0.27 -7.79 -7.56
C PRO A 274 0.14 -6.39 -8.02
N LEU A 275 1.37 -6.25 -8.51
CA LEU A 275 1.94 -4.97 -8.94
C LEU A 275 1.02 -4.12 -9.84
N PRO A 276 0.34 -4.67 -10.87
CA PRO A 276 -0.56 -3.86 -11.70
C PRO A 276 -1.72 -3.23 -10.92
N VAL A 277 -2.23 -3.91 -9.90
CA VAL A 277 -3.31 -3.42 -9.03
C VAL A 277 -2.77 -2.35 -8.09
N THR A 278 -1.62 -2.59 -7.45
CA THR A 278 -0.95 -1.61 -6.59
C THR A 278 -0.62 -0.33 -7.36
N LEU A 279 -0.06 -0.46 -8.56
CA LEU A 279 0.25 0.68 -9.43
C LEU A 279 -1.02 1.44 -9.87
N GLY A 280 -2.09 0.73 -10.21
CA GLY A 280 -3.40 1.32 -10.50
C GLY A 280 -3.94 2.16 -9.36
N ARG A 281 -3.79 1.68 -8.10
CA ARG A 281 -4.16 2.44 -6.90
C ARG A 281 -3.27 3.66 -6.70
N CYS A 282 -1.96 3.55 -6.92
CA CYS A 282 -1.03 4.68 -6.83
C CYS A 282 -1.33 5.77 -7.87
N TYR A 283 -1.80 5.41 -9.07
CA TYR A 283 -2.18 6.39 -10.09
C TYR A 283 -3.28 7.36 -9.64
N ARG A 284 -4.11 7.02 -8.66
CA ARG A 284 -5.08 7.97 -8.09
C ARG A 284 -4.44 9.18 -7.40
N PHE A 285 -3.20 9.05 -6.94
CA PHE A 285 -2.52 10.08 -6.13
C PHE A 285 -1.32 10.67 -6.86
N TYR A 286 -0.65 9.87 -7.68
CA TYR A 286 0.49 10.34 -8.45
C TYR A 286 0.62 9.61 -9.77
N GLU A 287 0.89 10.38 -10.81
CA GLU A 287 1.20 9.84 -12.11
C GLU A 287 2.20 10.73 -12.82
N LYS A 288 2.92 10.15 -13.76
CA LYS A 288 3.89 10.83 -14.59
C LYS A 288 3.85 10.28 -16.00
N SER A 289 4.33 11.10 -16.92
CA SER A 289 4.55 10.74 -18.33
C SER A 289 5.71 9.77 -18.56
N TYR A 290 6.73 9.81 -17.71
CA TYR A 290 7.93 8.97 -17.80
C TYR A 290 7.60 7.48 -17.68
N ALA A 291 8.46 6.63 -18.26
CA ALA A 291 8.45 5.20 -17.97
C ALA A 291 8.56 4.96 -16.45
N MET A 292 7.98 3.85 -15.97
CA MET A 292 7.80 3.59 -14.53
C MET A 292 9.10 3.74 -13.73
N ALA A 293 10.20 3.16 -14.21
CA ALA A 293 11.52 3.20 -13.57
C ALA A 293 12.33 4.49 -13.79
N THR A 294 11.89 5.38 -14.69
CA THR A 294 12.62 6.61 -15.03
C THR A 294 12.18 7.75 -14.13
N ALA A 295 13.05 8.25 -13.26
CA ALA A 295 12.72 9.34 -12.36
C ALA A 295 12.34 10.64 -13.13
N PRO A 296 11.38 11.44 -12.62
CA PRO A 296 11.11 12.76 -13.18
C PRO A 296 12.36 13.64 -13.26
N GLY A 297 12.46 14.47 -14.30
CA GLY A 297 13.64 15.30 -14.57
C GLY A 297 14.79 14.56 -15.28
N THR A 298 14.64 13.26 -15.57
CA THR A 298 15.60 12.56 -16.45
C THR A 298 15.51 13.13 -17.86
N VAL A 299 16.65 13.46 -18.47
CA VAL A 299 16.75 13.85 -19.89
C VAL A 299 16.42 12.64 -20.76
N THR A 300 15.24 12.65 -21.36
CA THR A 300 14.76 11.62 -22.27
C THR A 300 13.54 12.14 -23.04
N THR A 301 13.31 11.60 -24.23
CA THR A 301 12.08 11.80 -24.98
C THR A 301 11.09 10.64 -24.81
N VAL A 302 11.49 9.55 -24.14
CA VAL A 302 10.65 8.37 -23.98
C VAL A 302 9.51 8.66 -23.00
N GLY A 303 8.28 8.69 -23.52
CA GLY A 303 7.08 8.98 -22.76
C GLY A 303 6.71 10.45 -22.70
N CYS A 304 7.47 11.35 -23.34
CA CYS A 304 7.09 12.76 -23.40
C CYS A 304 5.82 12.94 -24.25
N LEU A 305 5.02 13.95 -23.92
CA LEU A 305 3.98 14.43 -24.80
C LEU A 305 4.60 15.23 -25.94
N SER A 306 4.03 15.08 -27.13
CA SER A 306 4.36 15.88 -28.29
C SER A 306 3.11 16.52 -28.85
N GLY A 307 3.22 17.78 -29.24
CA GLY A 307 2.14 18.54 -29.86
C GLY A 307 2.67 19.55 -30.86
N THR A 308 1.79 20.07 -31.71
CA THR A 308 2.08 21.20 -32.60
C THR A 308 0.96 22.21 -32.41
N ASP A 309 1.30 23.41 -31.96
CA ASP A 309 0.33 24.47 -31.72
C ASP A 309 0.62 25.68 -32.60
N SER A 310 -0.44 26.30 -33.13
CA SER A 310 -0.38 27.52 -33.92
C SER A 310 -0.74 28.74 -33.08
N ASN A 311 0.16 29.73 -33.04
CA ASN A 311 -0.06 31.11 -32.58
C ASN A 311 -0.99 31.26 -31.34
N GLY A 312 -0.42 31.06 -30.16
CA GLY A 312 -1.07 31.27 -28.86
C GLY A 312 -0.13 30.91 -27.71
N ALA A 313 -0.30 31.55 -26.55
CA ALA A 313 0.48 31.26 -25.35
C ALA A 313 0.19 29.85 -24.77
N ALA A 314 -1.04 29.35 -24.96
CA ALA A 314 -1.48 28.03 -24.48
C ALA A 314 -1.27 26.96 -25.56
N LEU A 315 -0.62 25.85 -25.18
CA LEU A 315 -0.26 24.75 -26.08
C LEU A 315 -1.35 23.67 -26.07
N ASN A 316 -2.49 23.97 -26.68
CA ASN A 316 -3.72 23.17 -26.59
C ASN A 316 -3.58 21.72 -27.07
N THR A 317 -2.59 21.41 -27.90
CA THR A 317 -2.33 20.02 -28.33
C THR A 317 -1.48 19.22 -27.35
N VAL A 318 -0.89 19.88 -26.34
CA VAL A 318 0.00 19.28 -25.33
C VAL A 318 -0.79 19.03 -24.04
N HIS A 319 -1.58 17.96 -24.02
CA HIS A 319 -2.35 17.55 -22.84
C HIS A 319 -2.58 16.03 -22.82
N GLN A 320 -2.89 15.49 -21.64
CA GLN A 320 -3.16 14.06 -21.49
C GLN A 320 -4.26 13.81 -20.45
N ARG A 321 -5.15 12.84 -20.74
CA ARG A 321 -6.02 12.23 -19.73
C ARG A 321 -5.23 11.26 -18.87
N PHE A 322 -5.46 11.29 -17.57
CA PHE A 322 -4.81 10.40 -16.63
C PHE A 322 -5.27 8.95 -16.79
N ARG A 323 -4.40 8.00 -16.41
CA ARG A 323 -4.75 6.58 -16.35
C ARG A 323 -5.79 6.27 -15.28
N ALA A 324 -5.78 7.05 -14.20
CA ALA A 324 -6.78 6.99 -13.14
C ALA A 324 -7.19 8.42 -12.74
N GLU A 325 -8.47 8.59 -12.42
CA GLU A 325 -8.95 9.86 -11.88
C GLU A 325 -8.27 10.16 -10.55
N LYS A 326 -7.77 11.40 -10.41
CA LYS A 326 -7.09 11.86 -9.20
C LYS A 326 -8.09 12.11 -8.08
N ARG A 327 -7.65 11.94 -6.83
CA ARG A 327 -8.52 12.20 -5.67
C ARG A 327 -9.02 13.65 -5.58
N ALA A 328 -8.22 14.60 -6.08
CA ALA A 328 -8.49 16.02 -6.13
C ALA A 328 -7.79 16.59 -7.37
N THR A 329 -8.08 17.85 -7.73
CA THR A 329 -7.33 18.53 -8.79
C THR A 329 -5.83 18.51 -8.46
N PRO A 330 -4.99 17.83 -9.26
CA PRO A 330 -3.58 17.65 -8.95
C PRO A 330 -2.79 18.95 -9.18
N THR A 331 -1.65 19.04 -8.52
CA THR A 331 -0.58 19.96 -8.92
C THR A 331 0.17 19.34 -10.09
N ILE A 332 0.25 20.07 -11.20
CA ILE A 332 0.99 19.66 -12.39
C ILE A 332 2.35 20.33 -12.40
N LEU A 333 3.40 19.53 -12.57
CA LEU A 333 4.73 20.03 -12.86
C LEU A 333 5.19 19.49 -14.20
N TRP A 334 5.60 20.41 -15.06
CA TRP A 334 6.11 20.13 -16.39
C TRP A 334 7.63 20.06 -16.38
N TRP A 335 8.19 19.27 -17.28
CA TRP A 335 9.62 19.00 -17.34
C TRP A 335 10.09 19.03 -18.78
N SER A 336 11.22 19.69 -19.04
CA SER A 336 11.84 19.62 -20.36
C SER A 336 12.43 18.23 -20.60
N PRO A 337 12.11 17.57 -21.72
CA PRO A 337 12.76 16.32 -22.12
C PRO A 337 14.22 16.51 -22.55
N ASP A 338 14.64 17.75 -22.88
CA ASP A 338 15.97 18.07 -23.40
C ASP A 338 16.97 18.35 -22.26
N SER A 339 16.60 19.21 -21.32
CA SER A 339 17.47 19.58 -20.18
C SER A 339 17.14 18.87 -18.88
N GLY A 340 15.95 18.25 -18.78
CA GLY A 340 15.42 17.73 -17.52
C GLY A 340 14.94 18.82 -16.56
N ALA A 341 14.94 20.10 -16.96
CA ALA A 341 14.57 21.20 -16.09
C ALA A 341 13.06 21.21 -15.77
N SER A 342 12.74 21.46 -14.51
CA SER A 342 11.37 21.65 -14.03
C SER A 342 10.80 23.00 -14.48
N GLY A 343 9.51 23.04 -14.80
CA GLY A 343 8.81 24.25 -15.25
C GLY A 343 9.19 24.70 -16.66
N GLN A 344 9.77 23.81 -17.46
CA GLN A 344 10.22 24.09 -18.83
C GLN A 344 9.53 23.16 -19.83
N ILE A 345 9.42 23.62 -21.06
CA ILE A 345 9.06 22.84 -22.23
C ILE A 345 10.13 22.97 -23.30
N TYR A 346 10.45 21.87 -23.98
CA TYR A 346 11.32 21.94 -25.14
C TYR A 346 10.52 22.37 -26.37
N TYR A 347 10.81 23.56 -26.87
CA TYR A 347 10.03 24.21 -27.91
C TYR A 347 10.93 25.02 -28.84
N ASN A 348 10.85 24.75 -30.15
CA ASN A 348 11.66 25.43 -31.18
C ASN A 348 13.17 25.35 -30.92
N GLY A 349 13.65 24.15 -30.58
CA GLY A 349 15.08 23.89 -30.37
C GLY A 349 15.67 24.44 -29.07
N ALA A 350 14.84 24.92 -28.13
CA ALA A 350 15.30 25.43 -26.84
C ALA A 350 14.25 25.24 -25.75
N ASP A 351 14.70 25.29 -24.49
CA ASP A 351 13.79 25.34 -23.35
C ASP A 351 13.06 26.68 -23.25
N ARG A 352 11.77 26.60 -22.95
CA ARG A 352 10.89 27.73 -22.71
C ARG A 352 10.17 27.57 -21.39
N ALA A 353 10.14 28.65 -20.62
CA ALA A 353 9.48 28.66 -19.32
C ALA A 353 7.97 28.50 -19.49
N ILE A 354 7.41 27.58 -18.70
CA ILE A 354 5.97 27.47 -18.53
C ILE A 354 5.55 28.45 -17.43
N THR A 355 4.63 29.34 -17.77
CA THR A 355 4.12 30.40 -16.88
C THR A 355 2.82 30.01 -16.18
N GLY A 356 2.17 28.93 -16.62
CA GLY A 356 0.95 28.42 -16.02
C GLY A 356 0.46 27.14 -16.66
N THR A 357 -0.61 26.57 -16.10
CA THR A 357 -1.33 25.42 -16.66
C THR A 357 -2.82 25.72 -16.65
N ASN A 358 -3.46 25.72 -17.81
CA ASN A 358 -4.89 25.95 -17.94
C ASN A 358 -5.67 24.64 -17.90
N TYR A 359 -6.92 24.68 -17.43
CA TYR A 359 -7.88 23.57 -17.51
C TYR A 359 -7.47 22.26 -16.81
N THR A 360 -6.58 22.34 -15.81
CA THR A 360 -6.24 21.19 -14.97
C THR A 360 -7.49 20.68 -14.25
N SER A 361 -7.68 19.35 -14.21
CA SER A 361 -8.79 18.71 -13.50
C SER A 361 -8.35 17.39 -12.88
N SER A 362 -9.23 16.73 -12.11
CA SER A 362 -8.99 15.37 -11.61
C SER A 362 -8.77 14.34 -12.73
N SER A 363 -9.16 14.64 -13.97
CA SER A 363 -9.13 13.69 -15.09
C SER A 363 -8.02 13.95 -16.12
N ALA A 364 -7.40 15.13 -16.11
CA ALA A 364 -6.42 15.51 -17.12
C ALA A 364 -5.39 16.52 -16.62
N THR A 365 -4.22 16.51 -17.26
CA THR A 365 -3.09 17.43 -17.00
C THR A 365 -3.42 18.90 -17.20
N GLY A 366 -4.49 19.20 -17.95
CA GLY A 366 -4.64 20.53 -18.53
C GLY A 366 -3.58 20.80 -19.61
N VAL A 367 -3.39 22.07 -19.91
CA VAL A 367 -2.58 22.58 -21.03
C VAL A 367 -1.49 23.51 -20.49
N PRO A 368 -0.19 23.31 -20.81
CA PRO A 368 0.87 24.21 -20.42
C PRO A 368 0.76 25.54 -21.19
N VAL A 369 1.07 26.63 -20.50
CA VAL A 369 1.10 27.99 -21.04
C VAL A 369 2.54 28.49 -21.01
N THR A 370 3.00 29.07 -22.12
CA THR A 370 4.32 29.71 -22.22
C THR A 370 4.15 31.21 -22.44
N ALA A 371 5.18 32.00 -22.11
CA ALA A 371 5.18 33.45 -22.39
C ALA A 371 5.33 33.78 -23.89
N HIS A 372 5.49 32.78 -24.77
CA HIS A 372 5.89 32.99 -26.16
C HIS A 372 4.70 32.82 -27.11
N ASN A 373 4.52 33.78 -28.03
CA ASN A 373 3.61 33.68 -29.17
C ASN A 373 4.44 33.41 -30.44
N PRO A 374 4.40 32.19 -30.99
CA PRO A 374 5.14 31.85 -32.19
C PRO A 374 4.35 32.32 -33.42
N GLY A 375 5.01 33.03 -34.35
CA GLY A 375 4.41 33.49 -35.61
C GLY A 375 4.09 32.36 -36.61
N ALA A 376 4.38 31.09 -36.28
CA ALA A 376 4.10 29.90 -37.08
C ALA A 376 3.94 28.65 -36.18
N PRO A 377 3.29 27.56 -36.65
CA PRO A 377 3.17 26.32 -35.88
C PRO A 377 4.53 25.66 -35.64
N GLN A 378 4.84 25.25 -34.40
CA GLN A 378 6.09 24.54 -34.09
C GLN A 378 5.84 23.37 -33.13
N GLY A 379 6.73 22.38 -33.19
CA GLY A 379 6.68 21.21 -32.32
C GLY A 379 7.10 21.53 -30.89
N ALA A 380 6.33 20.99 -29.95
CA ALA A 380 6.56 21.06 -28.52
C ALA A 380 6.74 19.65 -27.95
N LEU A 381 7.72 19.47 -27.05
CA LEU A 381 7.93 18.23 -26.31
C LEU A 381 7.99 18.51 -24.82
N VAL A 382 7.20 17.78 -24.02
CA VAL A 382 7.15 18.01 -22.57
C VAL A 382 6.89 16.71 -21.82
N HIS A 383 7.50 16.59 -20.65
CA HIS A 383 7.12 15.62 -19.64
C HIS A 383 6.26 16.29 -18.57
N TRP A 384 5.47 15.49 -17.87
CA TRP A 384 4.66 15.95 -16.75
C TRP A 384 4.69 14.96 -15.58
N THR A 385 4.43 15.50 -14.40
CA THR A 385 4.04 14.80 -13.17
C THR A 385 2.79 15.46 -12.61
N ALA A 386 1.85 14.65 -12.11
CA ALA A 386 0.61 15.09 -11.47
C ALA A 386 0.58 14.56 -10.04
N ASP A 387 0.58 15.45 -9.05
CA ASP A 387 0.54 15.11 -7.62
C ASP A 387 -0.79 15.56 -6.99
N ALA A 388 -1.53 14.60 -6.48
CA ALA A 388 -2.75 14.79 -5.71
C ALA A 388 -2.64 14.00 -4.40
N GLU A 389 -1.50 14.01 -3.70
CA GLU A 389 -1.36 13.34 -2.40
C GLU A 389 -2.02 14.11 -1.23
N LEU A 390 -2.40 13.41 -0.16
CA LEU A 390 -3.09 13.95 1.03
C LEU A 390 -2.23 14.80 1.99
#